data_AF-A0AAD4M1C2-F1
#
_entry.id   AF-A0AAD4M1C2-F1
#
_cell.length_a   1.000
_cell.length_b   1.000
_cell.length_c   1.000
_cell.angle_alpha   90.00
_cell.angle_beta   90.00
_cell.angle_gamma   90.00
#
_symmetry.space_group_name_H-M   'P 1'
#
loop_
_entity.id
_entity.type
_entity.pdbx_description
1 polymer ?
#
loop_
_entity_poly.entity_id
_entity_poly.type
_entity_poly.pdbx_seq_one_letter_code
_entity_poly.pdbx_strand_id
1 'polypeptide(L)'
;MEVGQVPEPSQAGIGDPVNGQSRGGSGEVREGRDVSGGGELEGPAWRLRSVPRGAVEDEQGSAREDARERDLVGVPGEVAPNSAIGYEVADALERYQCQHGIEGVLSFKQFLQYAESEASMPISLVSLEDSSSLDRMFLCCYVDTRVRVYDFKELMAVIVPPQFTRLKEVLGMYGDLKRVFAPKGIIFSYDVDGKTRVKEECLIGVPVI
;
A
#
# COMPACT_ATOMS: atom_id res chain seq x y z
N MET A 1 61.17 -14.81 28.49
CA MET A 1 60.13 -15.50 27.69
C MET A 1 59.90 -14.66 26.47
N GLU A 2 60.16 -15.26 25.32
CA GLU A 2 60.19 -14.67 23.99
C GLU A 2 58.80 -14.15 23.59
N VAL A 3 58.71 -12.91 23.13
CA VAL A 3 57.47 -12.33 22.61
C VAL A 3 57.68 -12.13 21.11
N GLY A 4 56.97 -12.92 20.32
CA GLY A 4 57.12 -13.00 18.87
C GLY A 4 56.70 -11.72 18.14
N GLN A 5 57.50 -11.33 17.15
CA GLN A 5 57.21 -10.27 16.19
C GLN A 5 56.11 -10.71 15.22
N VAL A 6 55.13 -9.83 15.02
CA VAL A 6 54.07 -9.96 14.00
C VAL A 6 54.53 -9.25 12.73
N PRO A 7 54.46 -9.87 11.54
CA PRO A 7 54.78 -9.19 10.28
C PRO A 7 53.59 -8.37 9.73
N GLU A 8 53.91 -7.19 9.19
CA GLU A 8 53.02 -6.29 8.44
C GLU A 8 52.43 -6.94 7.18
N PRO A 9 51.17 -6.64 6.81
CA PRO A 9 50.66 -6.91 5.47
C PRO A 9 51.04 -5.79 4.48
N SER A 10 51.73 -6.22 3.42
CA SER A 10 52.17 -5.45 2.26
C SER A 10 51.04 -4.79 1.47
N GLN A 11 51.26 -3.53 1.09
CA GLN A 11 50.46 -2.79 0.11
C GLN A 11 50.76 -3.27 -1.33
N ALA A 12 49.73 -3.62 -2.09
CA ALA A 12 49.72 -3.73 -3.55
C ALA A 12 48.25 -3.65 -4.01
N GLY A 13 47.83 -2.94 -5.05
CA GLY A 13 48.54 -2.16 -6.04
C GLY A 13 47.52 -1.31 -6.83
N ILE A 14 48.03 -0.22 -7.37
CA ILE A 14 47.35 0.74 -8.24
C ILE A 14 47.14 0.10 -9.62
N GLY A 15 45.95 0.30 -10.22
CA GLY A 15 45.65 -0.13 -11.58
C GLY A 15 44.54 0.70 -12.23
N ASP A 16 44.91 1.83 -12.80
CA ASP A 16 44.34 2.44 -14.03
C ASP A 16 45.45 2.30 -15.10
N PRO A 17 45.22 2.33 -16.46
CA PRO A 17 44.29 3.22 -17.18
C PRO A 17 43.77 2.70 -18.57
N VAL A 18 43.19 3.64 -19.37
CA VAL A 18 43.06 3.72 -20.87
C VAL A 18 41.74 3.22 -21.46
N ASN A 19 40.80 4.10 -21.88
CA ASN A 19 40.76 5.04 -23.03
C ASN A 19 40.44 4.37 -24.39
N GLY A 20 39.32 4.79 -25.01
CA GLY A 20 38.88 4.35 -26.33
C GLY A 20 37.77 5.24 -26.89
N GLN A 21 38.15 6.19 -27.73
CA GLN A 21 37.31 7.12 -28.50
C GLN A 21 36.41 6.42 -29.54
N SER A 22 35.24 7.01 -29.84
CA SER A 22 34.78 7.39 -31.19
C SER A 22 33.44 8.12 -31.08
N ARG A 23 33.35 9.42 -31.37
CA ARG A 23 33.14 10.09 -32.68
C ARG A 23 31.81 9.76 -33.37
N GLY A 24 30.97 10.80 -33.49
CA GLY A 24 30.34 11.18 -34.75
C GLY A 24 28.84 10.94 -34.86
N GLY A 25 28.06 12.02 -34.97
CA GLY A 25 26.65 11.95 -35.34
C GLY A 25 25.93 13.29 -35.24
N SER A 26 26.28 14.21 -36.16
CA SER A 26 25.56 15.46 -36.37
C SER A 26 24.16 15.24 -36.94
N GLY A 27 23.24 16.09 -36.51
CA GLY A 27 22.08 16.55 -37.29
C GLY A 27 20.77 15.81 -37.05
N GLU A 28 19.78 16.50 -36.50
CA GLU A 28 18.71 17.07 -37.33
C GLU A 28 17.87 18.02 -36.46
N VAL A 29 17.83 19.30 -36.84
CA VAL A 29 16.88 20.28 -36.34
C VAL A 29 15.55 19.96 -37.00
N ARG A 30 14.52 19.65 -36.19
CA ARG A 30 13.13 19.75 -36.64
C ARG A 30 12.33 20.68 -35.74
N GLU A 31 11.98 21.76 -36.40
CA GLU A 31 11.09 22.85 -36.09
C GLU A 31 9.65 22.38 -35.82
N GLY A 32 9.02 23.03 -34.84
CA GLY A 32 7.61 23.43 -34.91
C GLY A 32 6.54 22.35 -34.80
N ARG A 33 5.84 22.36 -33.66
CA ARG A 33 4.38 22.57 -33.63
C ARG A 33 3.88 22.78 -32.21
N ASP A 34 3.50 24.02 -31.94
CA ASP A 34 2.47 24.35 -30.97
C ASP A 34 1.18 23.63 -31.35
N VAL A 35 0.66 22.83 -30.42
CA VAL A 35 -0.75 22.43 -30.43
C VAL A 35 -1.28 22.65 -29.02
N SER A 36 -1.90 23.81 -28.84
CA SER A 36 -2.82 24.07 -27.75
C SER A 36 -4.01 23.11 -27.91
N GLY A 37 -4.08 22.09 -27.06
CA GLY A 37 -5.26 21.24 -26.88
C GLY A 37 -5.77 21.43 -25.47
N GLY A 38 -6.83 22.24 -25.32
CA GLY A 38 -7.58 22.34 -24.08
C GLY A 38 -8.23 20.99 -23.78
N GLY A 39 -7.69 20.28 -22.78
CA GLY A 39 -8.33 19.13 -22.18
C GLY A 39 -9.40 19.63 -21.21
N GLU A 40 -10.64 19.62 -21.67
CA GLU A 40 -11.83 19.66 -20.83
C GLU A 40 -11.70 18.53 -19.79
N LEU A 41 -11.48 18.88 -18.53
CA LEU A 41 -11.48 17.93 -17.43
C LEU A 41 -12.94 17.50 -17.21
N GLU A 42 -13.36 16.46 -17.94
CA GLU A 42 -14.53 15.66 -17.57
C GLU A 42 -14.23 15.00 -16.22
N GLY A 43 -14.62 15.67 -15.14
CA GLY A 43 -14.60 15.10 -13.81
C GLY A 43 -15.58 13.91 -13.74
N PRO A 44 -15.20 12.77 -13.12
CA PRO A 44 -16.13 11.68 -12.95
C PRO A 44 -17.28 12.13 -12.03
N ALA A 45 -18.49 12.13 -12.60
CA ALA A 45 -19.73 12.46 -11.96
C ALA A 45 -20.12 11.39 -10.93
N TRP A 46 -19.60 11.52 -9.70
CA TRP A 46 -20.16 10.86 -8.53
C TRP A 46 -21.52 11.50 -8.19
N ARG A 47 -22.58 11.18 -8.92
CA ARG A 47 -23.94 11.49 -8.46
C ARG A 47 -24.32 10.51 -7.36
N LEU A 48 -24.32 11.00 -6.13
CA LEU A 48 -24.95 10.38 -4.96
C LEU A 48 -26.38 9.96 -5.31
N ARG A 49 -26.62 8.65 -5.48
CA ARG A 49 -27.97 8.10 -5.45
C ARG A 49 -28.33 7.82 -4.00
N SER A 50 -29.33 8.52 -3.50
CA SER A 50 -29.94 8.29 -2.20
C SER A 50 -30.50 6.86 -2.12
N VAL A 51 -30.13 6.12 -1.07
CA VAL A 51 -30.67 4.79 -0.75
C VAL A 51 -32.02 4.96 -0.03
N PRO A 52 -33.11 4.27 -0.45
CA PRO A 52 -34.35 4.26 0.30
C PRO A 52 -34.28 3.34 1.52
N ARG A 53 -34.88 3.78 2.63
CA ARG A 53 -35.11 2.98 3.85
C ARG A 53 -36.33 2.07 3.69
N GLY A 54 -36.19 0.82 4.10
CA GLY A 54 -37.26 -0.18 4.30
C GLY A 54 -36.67 -1.58 4.10
N ALA A 55 -36.95 -2.62 4.86
CA ALA A 55 -37.89 -2.83 5.96
C ALA A 55 -37.34 -3.96 6.87
N VAL A 56 -37.86 -4.00 8.08
CA VAL A 56 -37.61 -4.96 9.17
C VAL A 56 -38.32 -6.28 8.87
N GLU A 57 -37.65 -7.42 9.06
CA GLU A 57 -38.29 -8.68 9.48
C GLU A 57 -37.35 -9.46 10.42
N ASP A 58 -37.91 -9.84 11.57
CA ASP A 58 -37.34 -10.67 12.64
C ASP A 58 -37.27 -12.14 12.23
N GLU A 59 -36.25 -12.88 12.66
CA GLU A 59 -36.42 -14.31 12.98
C GLU A 59 -35.40 -14.78 14.05
N GLN A 60 -35.95 -15.35 15.13
CA GLN A 60 -35.24 -15.94 16.26
C GLN A 60 -34.72 -17.34 15.91
N GLY A 61 -33.45 -17.60 16.21
CA GLY A 61 -32.85 -18.93 16.12
C GLY A 61 -31.80 -19.14 17.20
N SER A 62 -32.14 -19.92 18.22
CA SER A 62 -31.31 -20.29 19.36
C SER A 62 -30.36 -21.43 18.99
N ALA A 63 -29.05 -21.27 19.22
CA ALA A 63 -28.16 -22.40 19.50
C ALA A 63 -26.97 -21.96 20.35
N ARG A 64 -26.78 -22.66 21.47
CA ARG A 64 -25.55 -22.67 22.26
C ARG A 64 -24.44 -23.32 21.43
N GLU A 65 -23.33 -22.63 21.24
CA GLU A 65 -22.06 -23.29 20.93
C GLU A 65 -20.95 -22.80 21.85
N ASP A 66 -20.22 -23.80 22.36
CA ASP A 66 -19.09 -23.70 23.27
C ASP A 66 -17.99 -22.79 22.70
N ALA A 67 -17.71 -21.70 23.43
CA ALA A 67 -16.55 -20.85 23.21
C ALA A 67 -15.26 -21.63 23.56
N ARG A 68 -14.78 -22.43 22.61
CA ARG A 68 -13.36 -22.76 22.54
C ARG A 68 -12.62 -21.47 22.16
N GLU A 69 -11.88 -20.96 23.14
CA GLU A 69 -10.80 -19.99 22.98
C GLU A 69 -9.86 -20.47 21.88
N ARG A 70 -10.14 -20.07 20.65
CA ARG A 70 -9.22 -20.20 19.53
C ARG A 70 -8.31 -19.00 19.63
N ASP A 71 -7.00 -19.25 19.67
CA ASP A 71 -5.99 -18.24 19.38
C ASP A 71 -6.33 -17.58 18.04
N LEU A 72 -7.02 -16.44 18.11
CA LEU A 72 -7.42 -15.65 16.96
C LEU A 72 -6.15 -14.99 16.40
N VAL A 73 -5.48 -15.73 15.52
CA VAL A 73 -4.58 -15.15 14.52
C VAL A 73 -5.41 -14.07 13.81
N GLY A 74 -5.09 -12.80 14.07
CA GLY A 74 -5.91 -11.64 13.72
C GLY A 74 -6.51 -11.74 12.32
N VAL A 75 -7.82 -12.01 12.27
CA VAL A 75 -8.55 -12.15 11.01
C VAL A 75 -8.61 -10.77 10.35
N PRO A 76 -8.27 -10.64 9.06
CA PRO A 76 -8.47 -9.40 8.34
C PRO A 76 -9.96 -9.08 8.37
N GLY A 77 -10.31 -7.88 8.84
CA GLY A 77 -11.71 -7.50 8.95
C GLY A 77 -12.15 -6.65 7.77
N GLU A 78 -13.34 -6.97 7.26
CA GLU A 78 -14.05 -6.16 6.27
C GLU A 78 -14.44 -4.84 6.94
N VAL A 79 -14.05 -3.70 6.37
CA VAL A 79 -14.30 -2.34 6.87
C VAL A 79 -14.85 -1.51 5.70
N ALA A 80 -15.57 -0.42 5.93
CA ALA A 80 -15.69 0.64 4.91
C ALA A 80 -14.55 1.63 5.12
N PRO A 81 -13.40 1.47 4.44
CA PRO A 81 -12.40 2.53 4.41
C PRO A 81 -12.96 3.71 3.61
N ASN A 82 -13.59 4.66 4.30
CA ASN A 82 -14.18 5.82 3.63
C ASN A 82 -13.14 6.58 2.80
N SER A 83 -11.89 6.65 3.25
CA SER A 83 -10.80 7.15 2.40
C SER A 83 -9.46 6.48 2.68
N ALA A 84 -8.61 6.40 1.66
CA ALA A 84 -7.23 5.97 1.81
C ALA A 84 -6.29 6.78 0.91
N ILE A 85 -5.02 6.87 1.30
CA ILE A 85 -3.97 7.53 0.54
C ILE A 85 -2.77 6.60 0.44
N GLY A 86 -2.39 6.24 -0.78
CA GLY A 86 -1.43 5.19 -1.01
C GLY A 86 -1.04 4.97 -2.46
N TYR A 87 -0.18 3.98 -2.68
CA TYR A 87 0.22 3.49 -3.99
C TYR A 87 -0.46 2.16 -4.27
N GLU A 88 -0.78 1.91 -5.54
CA GLU A 88 -1.25 0.59 -5.98
C GLU A 88 -0.06 -0.37 -6.02
N VAL A 89 -0.22 -1.57 -5.45
CA VAL A 89 0.92 -2.47 -5.15
C VAL A 89 0.78 -3.89 -5.65
N ALA A 90 -0.18 -4.19 -6.52
CA ALA A 90 -0.36 -5.56 -7.04
C ALA A 90 0.97 -6.14 -7.58
N ASP A 91 1.63 -5.44 -8.51
CA ASP A 91 2.89 -5.89 -9.12
C ASP A 91 4.08 -5.91 -8.14
N ALA A 92 4.10 -5.00 -7.16
CA ALA A 92 5.18 -4.95 -6.16
C ALA A 92 5.04 -6.09 -5.15
N LEU A 93 3.81 -6.39 -4.74
CA LEU A 93 3.47 -7.47 -3.84
C LEU A 93 3.72 -8.83 -4.49
N GLU A 94 3.29 -9.02 -5.75
CA GLU A 94 3.57 -10.25 -6.52
C GLU A 94 5.08 -10.49 -6.64
N ARG A 95 5.86 -9.46 -7.01
CA ARG A 95 7.33 -9.58 -7.08
C ARG A 95 7.96 -9.95 -5.73
N TYR A 96 7.49 -9.33 -4.64
CA TYR A 96 7.96 -9.65 -3.29
C TYR A 96 7.66 -11.13 -2.95
N GLN A 97 6.44 -11.59 -3.21
CA GLN A 97 6.04 -12.98 -2.99
C GLN A 97 6.89 -13.96 -3.82
N CYS A 98 7.13 -13.66 -5.09
CA CYS A 98 8.00 -14.48 -5.95
C CYS A 98 9.46 -14.53 -5.46
N GLN A 99 10.01 -13.41 -4.98
CA GLN A 99 11.39 -13.33 -4.50
C GLN A 99 11.61 -14.09 -3.20
N HIS A 100 10.61 -14.11 -2.32
CA HIS A 100 10.72 -14.73 -1.00
C HIS A 100 10.10 -16.13 -0.92
N GLY A 101 9.31 -16.54 -1.92
CA GLY A 101 8.64 -17.84 -1.95
C GLY A 101 7.54 -17.99 -0.89
N ILE A 102 6.80 -16.91 -0.63
CA ILE A 102 5.81 -16.83 0.47
C ILE A 102 4.46 -16.42 -0.11
N GLU A 103 3.43 -17.22 0.16
CA GLU A 103 2.07 -16.99 -0.34
C GLU A 103 1.07 -16.70 0.79
N GLY A 104 -0.08 -16.13 0.42
CA GLY A 104 -1.21 -15.91 1.33
C GLY A 104 -0.97 -14.81 2.38
N VAL A 105 -1.74 -14.84 3.48
CA VAL A 105 -1.77 -13.77 4.51
C VAL A 105 -0.43 -13.57 5.21
N LEU A 106 0.38 -14.63 5.34
CA LEU A 106 1.73 -14.54 5.92
C LEU A 106 2.63 -13.60 5.10
N SER A 107 2.45 -13.58 3.77
CA SER A 107 3.18 -12.67 2.88
C SER A 107 2.83 -11.20 3.15
N PHE A 108 1.58 -10.88 3.50
CA PHE A 108 1.14 -9.51 3.73
C PHE A 108 1.77 -8.94 5.01
N LYS A 109 1.83 -9.76 6.06
CA LYS A 109 2.45 -9.37 7.33
C LYS A 109 3.93 -9.03 7.14
N GLN A 110 4.68 -9.91 6.47
CA GLN A 110 6.11 -9.69 6.25
C GLN A 110 6.39 -8.52 5.29
N PHE A 111 5.57 -8.39 4.24
CA PHE A 111 5.65 -7.25 3.33
C PHE A 111 5.39 -5.92 4.06
N LEU A 112 4.37 -5.87 4.92
CA LEU A 112 4.09 -4.68 5.72
C LEU A 112 5.22 -4.37 6.69
N GLN A 113 5.74 -5.36 7.41
CA GLN A 113 6.87 -5.16 8.33
C GLN A 113 8.12 -4.63 7.61
N TYR A 114 8.41 -5.14 6.40
CA TYR A 114 9.48 -4.63 5.56
C TYR A 114 9.23 -3.17 5.14
N ALA A 115 8.03 -2.86 4.63
CA ALA A 115 7.68 -1.49 4.26
C ALA A 115 7.75 -0.52 5.46
N GLU A 116 7.31 -0.95 6.64
CA GLU A 116 7.38 -0.16 7.88
C GLU A 116 8.82 0.07 8.34
N SER A 117 9.72 -0.92 8.18
CA SER A 117 11.14 -0.73 8.50
C SER A 117 11.81 0.29 7.57
N GLU A 118 11.43 0.30 6.29
CA GLU A 118 11.97 1.24 5.30
C GLU A 118 11.42 2.67 5.51
N ALA A 119 10.14 2.80 5.84
CA ALA A 119 9.51 4.10 6.05
C ALA A 119 9.64 4.65 7.47
N SER A 120 10.00 3.80 8.44
CA SER A 120 10.01 4.13 9.88
C SER A 120 8.68 4.70 10.37
N MET A 121 7.56 4.20 9.85
CA MET A 121 6.21 4.62 10.22
C MET A 121 5.19 3.48 10.00
N PRO A 122 4.03 3.52 10.69
CA PRO A 122 2.96 2.54 10.46
C PRO A 122 2.40 2.64 9.04
N ILE A 123 2.17 1.48 8.42
CA ILE A 123 1.62 1.35 7.07
C ILE A 123 0.47 0.34 7.11
N SER A 124 -0.51 0.54 6.24
CA SER A 124 -1.61 -0.41 6.05
C SER A 124 -1.64 -0.88 4.60
N LEU A 125 -1.93 -2.16 4.40
CA LEU A 125 -2.25 -2.71 3.09
C LEU A 125 -3.77 -2.80 3.03
N VAL A 126 -4.37 -2.31 1.95
CA VAL A 126 -5.82 -2.20 1.83
C VAL A 126 -6.27 -2.80 0.51
N SER A 127 -7.18 -3.77 0.57
CA SER A 127 -7.93 -4.23 -0.61
C SER A 127 -9.17 -3.37 -0.73
N LEU A 128 -9.34 -2.65 -1.83
CA LEU A 128 -10.49 -1.77 -2.08
C LEU A 128 -11.26 -2.26 -3.30
N GLU A 129 -12.58 -2.38 -3.15
CA GLU A 129 -13.48 -2.66 -4.26
C GLU A 129 -13.65 -1.39 -5.10
N ASP A 130 -13.30 -1.45 -6.39
CA ASP A 130 -13.53 -0.34 -7.32
C ASP A 130 -14.94 -0.36 -7.94
N SER A 131 -15.24 0.63 -8.79
CA SER A 131 -16.55 0.73 -9.46
C SER A 131 -16.86 -0.43 -10.41
N SER A 132 -15.84 -1.22 -10.77
CA SER A 132 -15.96 -2.42 -11.61
C SER A 132 -16.03 -3.69 -10.77
N SER A 133 -16.19 -3.57 -9.45
CA SER A 133 -16.14 -4.67 -8.48
C SER A 133 -14.84 -5.46 -8.55
N LEU A 134 -13.75 -4.80 -8.94
CA LEU A 134 -12.41 -5.37 -8.90
C LEU A 134 -11.72 -4.91 -7.61
N ASP A 135 -11.16 -5.87 -6.90
CA ASP A 135 -10.35 -5.62 -5.73
C ASP A 135 -8.97 -5.12 -6.15
N ARG A 136 -8.60 -3.94 -5.67
CA ARG A 136 -7.29 -3.34 -5.89
C ARG A 136 -6.54 -3.20 -4.57
N MET A 137 -5.29 -3.62 -4.60
CA MET A 137 -4.41 -3.58 -3.44
C MET A 137 -3.63 -2.28 -3.38
N PHE A 138 -3.73 -1.58 -2.26
CA PHE A 138 -3.04 -0.34 -1.98
C PHE A 138 -2.17 -0.44 -0.74
N LEU A 139 -0.94 0.02 -0.83
CA LEU A 139 -0.11 0.30 0.34
C LEU A 139 -0.34 1.75 0.75
N CYS A 140 -0.77 1.98 1.97
CA CYS A 140 -1.34 3.25 2.43
C CYS A 140 -0.62 3.77 3.68
N CYS A 141 -0.27 5.06 3.67
CA CYS A 141 0.16 5.80 4.86
C CYS A 141 -1.00 6.39 5.66
N TYR A 142 -2.20 6.40 5.05
CA TYR A 142 -3.41 6.94 5.64
C TYR A 142 -4.60 6.10 5.22
N VAL A 143 -5.41 5.71 6.20
CA VAL A 143 -6.70 5.04 6.00
C VAL A 143 -7.67 5.59 7.04
N ASP A 144 -8.79 6.18 6.61
CA ASP A 144 -9.88 6.56 7.51
C ASP A 144 -11.01 5.54 7.42
N THR A 145 -11.27 4.89 8.55
CA THR A 145 -12.36 3.92 8.74
C THR A 145 -13.60 4.56 9.37
N ARG A 146 -13.54 5.83 9.77
CA ARG A 146 -14.66 6.52 10.43
C ARG A 146 -15.76 6.81 9.41
N VAL A 147 -17.00 6.47 9.76
CA VAL A 147 -18.19 6.80 8.98
C VAL A 147 -18.43 8.32 9.01
N ARG A 148 -17.82 9.04 8.07
CA ARG A 148 -18.04 10.47 7.84
C ARG A 148 -18.02 10.81 6.35
N VAL A 149 -18.73 11.87 6.00
CA VAL A 149 -18.67 12.44 4.66
C VAL A 149 -17.44 13.34 4.59
N TYR A 150 -16.56 13.04 3.65
CA TYR A 150 -15.42 13.88 3.34
C TYR A 150 -15.76 14.83 2.21
N ASP A 151 -15.35 16.08 2.34
CA ASP A 151 -15.19 16.92 1.17
C ASP A 151 -13.84 16.64 0.48
N PHE A 152 -13.77 16.92 -0.82
CA PHE A 152 -12.56 16.69 -1.61
C PHE A 152 -11.37 17.53 -1.09
N LYS A 153 -11.63 18.71 -0.54
CA LYS A 153 -10.60 19.64 -0.09
C LYS A 153 -9.89 19.12 1.17
N GLU A 154 -10.65 18.55 2.10
CA GLU A 154 -10.14 17.89 3.30
C GLU A 154 -9.25 16.70 2.92
N LEU A 155 -9.72 15.83 2.02
CA LEU A 155 -8.90 14.69 1.62
C LEU A 155 -7.63 15.16 0.91
N MET A 156 -7.69 16.16 0.04
CA MET A 156 -6.51 16.72 -0.65
C MET A 156 -5.55 17.44 0.30
N ALA A 157 -6.03 17.97 1.42
CA ALA A 157 -5.22 18.66 2.41
C ALA A 157 -4.43 17.70 3.33
N VAL A 158 -4.74 16.40 3.33
CA VAL A 158 -3.95 15.43 4.09
C VAL A 158 -2.52 15.41 3.58
N ILE A 159 -1.58 15.71 4.47
CA ILE A 159 -0.14 15.74 4.18
C ILE A 159 0.38 14.30 4.16
N VAL A 160 1.11 13.98 3.09
CA VAL A 160 1.74 12.66 2.92
C VAL A 160 3.15 12.75 3.48
N PRO A 161 3.55 11.88 4.43
CA PRO A 161 4.89 11.89 4.98
C PRO A 161 5.95 11.68 3.88
N PRO A 162 7.03 12.47 3.82
CA PRO A 162 8.09 12.29 2.83
C PRO A 162 8.73 10.91 2.86
N GLN A 163 8.80 10.29 4.04
CA GLN A 163 9.32 8.93 4.22
C GLN A 163 8.50 7.91 3.42
N PHE A 164 7.17 8.07 3.40
CA PHE A 164 6.28 7.21 2.64
C PHE A 164 6.49 7.35 1.14
N THR A 165 6.73 8.57 0.64
CA THR A 165 6.97 8.78 -0.81
C THR A 165 8.21 8.05 -1.32
N ARG A 166 9.21 7.79 -0.47
CA ARG A 166 10.43 7.05 -0.83
C ARG A 166 10.16 5.56 -1.07
N LEU A 167 9.11 5.00 -0.47
CA LEU A 167 8.78 3.58 -0.65
C LEU A 167 8.52 3.22 -2.11
N LYS A 168 8.03 4.18 -2.90
CA LYS A 168 7.81 3.97 -4.34
C LYS A 168 9.07 3.46 -5.03
N GLU A 169 10.21 4.06 -4.71
CA GLU A 169 11.51 3.66 -5.29
C GLU A 169 12.02 2.37 -4.65
N VAL A 170 11.94 2.25 -3.32
CA VAL A 170 12.45 1.09 -2.56
C VAL A 170 11.73 -0.22 -2.92
N LEU A 171 10.40 -0.16 -3.04
CA LEU A 171 9.55 -1.31 -3.38
C LEU A 171 9.35 -1.45 -4.91
N GLY A 172 9.93 -0.54 -5.70
CA GLY A 172 9.79 -0.50 -7.15
C GLY A 172 8.34 -0.35 -7.62
N MET A 173 7.49 0.38 -6.89
CA MET A 173 6.07 0.59 -7.23
C MET A 173 5.93 1.50 -8.45
N TYR A 174 4.96 1.19 -9.30
CA TYR A 174 4.63 1.99 -10.48
C TYR A 174 3.39 2.87 -10.21
N GLY A 175 3.27 3.95 -10.97
CA GLY A 175 2.14 4.88 -10.88
C GLY A 175 2.29 5.96 -9.82
N ASP A 176 1.26 6.81 -9.73
CA ASP A 176 1.24 7.97 -8.84
C ASP A 176 0.54 7.67 -7.52
N LEU A 177 0.80 8.53 -6.53
CA LEU A 177 0.10 8.47 -5.26
C LEU A 177 -1.38 8.75 -5.49
N LYS A 178 -2.24 7.82 -5.07
CA LYS A 178 -3.69 7.95 -5.20
C LYS A 178 -4.31 8.33 -3.87
N ARG A 179 -5.35 9.15 -3.95
CA ARG A 179 -6.28 9.45 -2.86
C ARG A 179 -7.62 8.85 -3.28
N VAL A 180 -8.04 7.81 -2.59
CA VAL A 180 -9.17 6.95 -3.00
C VAL A 180 -10.28 6.98 -1.97
N PHE A 181 -11.51 6.93 -2.46
CA PHE A 181 -12.73 6.74 -1.68
C PHE A 181 -13.32 5.38 -2.06
N ALA A 182 -13.58 4.52 -1.08
CA ALA A 182 -14.14 3.21 -1.33
C ALA A 182 -15.17 2.87 -0.24
N PRO A 183 -16.42 2.54 -0.60
CA PRO A 183 -17.43 2.21 0.41
C PRO A 183 -17.16 0.86 1.09
N LYS A 184 -16.27 0.03 0.54
CA LYS A 184 -15.94 -1.30 1.03
C LYS A 184 -14.46 -1.61 0.80
N GLY A 185 -13.89 -2.37 1.73
CA GLY A 185 -12.54 -2.88 1.60
C GLY A 185 -12.10 -3.72 2.79
N ILE A 186 -10.93 -4.32 2.65
CA ILE A 186 -10.29 -5.11 3.71
C ILE A 186 -9.00 -4.40 4.08
N ILE A 187 -8.80 -4.16 5.38
CA ILE A 187 -7.59 -3.50 5.88
C ILE A 187 -6.70 -4.54 6.57
N PHE A 188 -5.46 -4.61 6.13
CA PHE A 188 -4.39 -5.37 6.76
C PHE A 188 -3.42 -4.37 7.40
N SER A 189 -3.31 -4.38 8.72
CA SER A 189 -2.38 -3.52 9.47
C SER A 189 -1.94 -4.27 10.72
N TYR A 190 -0.64 -4.41 10.91
CA TYR A 190 -0.08 -5.25 11.98
C TYR A 190 0.99 -4.50 12.74
N ASP A 191 1.00 -4.63 14.07
CA ASP A 191 2.08 -4.12 14.90
C ASP A 191 3.37 -4.96 14.80
N VAL A 192 4.39 -4.55 15.56
CA VAL A 192 5.71 -5.22 15.58
C VAL A 192 5.63 -6.66 16.08
N ASP A 193 4.65 -6.96 16.96
CA ASP A 193 4.36 -8.31 17.45
C ASP A 193 3.52 -9.10 16.43
N GLY A 194 3.01 -8.41 15.41
CA GLY A 194 2.17 -8.95 14.36
C GLY A 194 0.71 -9.09 14.71
N LYS A 195 0.25 -8.38 15.75
CA LYS A 195 -1.17 -8.28 16.08
C LYS A 195 -1.84 -7.25 15.19
N THR A 196 -3.09 -7.49 14.82
CA THR A 196 -3.83 -6.53 13.99
C THR A 196 -4.04 -5.21 14.74
N ARG A 197 -3.82 -4.09 14.06
CA ARG A 197 -4.16 -2.74 14.56
C ARG A 197 -5.60 -2.34 14.18
N VAL A 198 -6.25 -3.12 13.32
CA VAL A 198 -7.63 -2.89 12.92
C VAL A 198 -8.52 -3.32 14.08
N LYS A 199 -9.20 -2.36 14.69
CA LYS A 199 -10.12 -2.65 15.79
C LYS A 199 -11.41 -3.26 15.24
N GLU A 200 -12.02 -4.14 16.03
CA GLU A 200 -13.32 -4.77 15.70
C GLU A 200 -14.42 -3.73 15.45
N GLU A 201 -14.40 -2.60 16.15
CA GLU A 201 -15.35 -1.48 15.98
C GLU A 201 -15.29 -0.83 14.58
N CYS A 202 -14.23 -1.09 13.80
CA CYS A 202 -14.13 -0.65 12.42
C CYS A 202 -14.73 -1.66 11.43
N LEU A 203 -15.00 -2.90 11.86
CA LEU A 203 -15.43 -3.95 10.95
C LEU A 203 -16.91 -3.78 10.59
N ILE A 204 -17.21 -3.75 9.30
CA ILE A 204 -18.57 -3.82 8.80
C ILE A 204 -19.00 -5.27 8.86
N GLY A 205 -19.92 -5.55 9.78
CA GLY A 205 -20.86 -6.66 9.69
C GLY A 205 -20.26 -7.98 9.26
N VAL A 206 -19.42 -8.59 10.09
CA VAL A 206 -19.51 -10.05 10.19
C VAL A 206 -20.78 -10.29 11.00
N PRO A 207 -21.87 -10.85 10.42
CA PRO A 207 -22.95 -11.33 11.26
C PRO A 207 -22.32 -12.34 12.22
N VAL A 208 -22.40 -12.03 13.51
CA VAL A 208 -22.23 -13.04 14.55
C VAL A 208 -23.41 -13.99 14.34
N ILE A 209 -23.17 -15.09 13.63
CA ILE A 209 -24.11 -16.22 13.53
C ILE A 209 -23.96 -17.03 14.82
#